data_AF-A0A7L3TS69-F1
#
_entry.id   AF-A0A7L3TS69-F1
#
_cell.length_a   1.000
_cell.length_b   1.000
_cell.length_c   1.000
_cell.angle_alpha   90.00
_cell.angle_beta   90.00
_cell.angle_gamma   90.00
#
_symmetry.space_group_name_H-M   'P 1'
#
loop_
_entity.id
_entity.type
_entity.pdbx_description
1 polymer ?
#
loop_
_entity_poly.entity_id
_entity_poly.type
_entity_poly.pdbx_seq_one_letter_code
_entity_poly.pdbx_strand_id
1 'polypeptide(L)'
;MRVSLLSPLLLLSLGCSPGTAELSAARAKCPTRCDVSKCPSPSCPSGYVPDRCNCCLICAAGEGDSCGRKEDPPCGDSLDCRYPMGKRFAKGVCHCKLSAQVCGSDGRTYDNICQLKAVSRKALQHGLPAVAQVQKGACESGHLQSSSPRYKFNFIADVVEKIAPAVVHIELFLRHPLFGRNVPLSSGSGFIMSDSGLIVTNAHVVSSTNAISGRQQLKVQLQNGDTYEATIRDIDKKSDIATIKIHPKKKLPVLLLGHSADLRPGEFVVAIGSPFALQNTVTTGIVSTAQRDGKELGLRDSDMDYIQTDAIINYGNSGGPLVNLDGEVIGINTLKVTAGISFAIPSDRITQFLTESHDKQSKDGKKRFIGIRMLTITPALVEELKHNNADFPDVRSGIYVHEVVPNSPSHRGGIQDGDIIVKVNGRPLMTSSDLQEAVMNESPLLLEVRRGNDDLLFNIEPEIVM
;
A
#
# COMPACT_ATOMS: atom_id res chain seq x y z
N MET A 1 53.64 -18.68 -46.55
CA MET A 1 53.44 -17.34 -47.18
C MET A 1 52.59 -16.54 -46.20
N ARG A 2 53.12 -15.63 -45.36
CA ARG A 2 53.50 -14.22 -45.68
C ARG A 2 52.39 -13.54 -46.49
N VAL A 3 51.75 -12.45 -46.06
CA VAL A 3 52.27 -11.06 -45.89
C VAL A 3 51.13 -10.27 -45.18
N SER A 4 51.24 -9.66 -43.98
CA SER A 4 51.90 -8.40 -43.55
C SER A 4 51.69 -7.17 -44.46
N LEU A 5 50.79 -6.25 -44.09
CA LEU A 5 50.91 -4.86 -44.54
C LEU A 5 50.92 -3.90 -43.34
N LEU A 6 52.03 -3.16 -43.31
CA LEU A 6 52.59 -2.29 -42.30
C LEU A 6 52.59 -0.86 -42.86
N SER A 7 52.27 0.12 -42.00
CA SER A 7 52.85 1.48 -41.94
C SER A 7 52.61 2.48 -43.12
N PRO A 8 52.90 3.80 -42.98
CA PRO A 8 53.63 4.47 -41.89
C PRO A 8 53.04 5.79 -41.33
N LEU A 9 53.60 6.16 -40.17
CA LEU A 9 53.77 7.53 -39.68
C LEU A 9 54.38 8.46 -40.75
N LEU A 10 53.90 9.70 -40.82
CA LEU A 10 54.71 10.84 -41.28
C LEU A 10 54.57 11.99 -40.27
N LEU A 11 55.70 12.32 -39.63
CA LEU A 11 55.91 13.55 -38.87
C LEU A 11 55.88 14.76 -39.82
N LEU A 12 55.19 15.82 -39.41
CA LEU A 12 55.46 17.18 -39.88
C LEU A 12 55.72 18.08 -38.68
N SER A 13 57.00 18.38 -38.52
CA SER A 13 57.59 19.38 -37.66
C SER A 13 57.25 20.79 -38.18
N LEU A 14 56.60 21.60 -37.34
CA LEU A 14 56.60 23.06 -37.44
C LEU A 14 56.98 23.59 -36.06
N GLY A 15 58.18 24.18 -35.99
CA GLY A 15 58.73 24.74 -34.77
C GLY A 15 57.97 25.98 -34.30
N CYS A 16 57.94 26.16 -32.99
CA CYS A 16 57.77 27.47 -32.39
C CYS A 16 58.66 27.53 -31.14
N SER A 17 59.60 28.47 -31.13
CA SER A 17 60.60 28.72 -30.09
C SER A 17 59.99 28.92 -28.70
N PRO A 18 60.76 28.66 -27.63
CA PRO A 18 60.34 28.99 -26.28
C PRO A 18 60.39 30.52 -26.11
N GLY A 19 59.23 31.16 -26.14
CA GLY A 19 59.10 32.53 -25.68
C GLY A 19 59.28 32.57 -24.17
N THR A 20 60.50 32.84 -23.72
CA THR A 20 60.81 33.25 -22.36
C THR A 20 60.10 34.57 -22.06
N ALA A 21 58.90 34.51 -21.50
CA ALA A 21 58.33 35.64 -20.78
C ALA A 21 58.83 35.58 -19.34
N GLU A 22 60.07 36.02 -19.13
CA GLU A 22 60.54 36.47 -17.83
C GLU A 22 59.66 37.65 -17.38
N LEU A 23 58.59 37.39 -16.62
CA LEU A 23 58.04 38.42 -15.74
C LEU A 23 58.91 38.45 -14.49
N SER A 24 59.95 39.28 -14.56
CA SER A 24 60.61 39.82 -13.38
C SER A 24 59.54 40.50 -12.50
N ALA A 25 59.15 39.83 -11.41
CA ALA A 25 58.27 40.40 -10.40
C ALA A 25 59.07 41.40 -9.55
N ALA A 26 59.21 42.62 -10.07
CA ALA A 26 59.56 43.77 -9.24
C ALA A 26 58.55 43.89 -8.08
N ARG A 27 59.04 44.16 -6.87
CA ARG A 27 58.24 44.31 -5.64
C ARG A 27 57.10 45.32 -5.83
N ALA A 28 55.91 44.86 -6.19
CA ALA A 28 54.72 45.69 -6.30
C ALA A 28 54.19 46.01 -4.89
N LYS A 29 54.11 47.31 -4.55
CA LYS A 29 53.38 47.78 -3.37
C LYS A 29 51.88 47.60 -3.62
N CYS A 30 51.13 47.16 -2.59
CA CYS A 30 49.69 47.00 -2.70
C CYS A 30 48.99 48.32 -3.07
N PRO A 31 47.98 48.29 -3.96
CA PRO A 31 47.22 49.49 -4.30
C PRO A 31 46.45 50.00 -3.07
N THR A 32 46.29 51.32 -2.95
CA THR A 32 45.53 51.96 -1.87
C THR A 32 44.02 51.71 -1.96
N ARG A 33 43.51 51.35 -3.13
CA ARG A 33 42.11 50.93 -3.35
C ARG A 33 42.04 49.77 -4.33
N CYS A 34 41.24 48.77 -3.98
CA CYS A 34 41.05 47.57 -4.78
C CYS A 34 40.02 47.74 -5.88
N ASP A 35 40.41 47.38 -7.10
CA ASP A 35 39.51 47.27 -8.24
C ASP A 35 39.18 45.80 -8.49
N VAL A 36 38.12 45.33 -7.82
CA VAL A 36 37.69 43.93 -7.83
C VAL A 36 37.26 43.45 -9.23
N SER A 37 36.90 44.37 -10.13
CA SER A 37 36.49 44.04 -11.50
C SER A 37 37.64 43.47 -12.35
N LYS A 38 38.88 43.74 -11.95
CA LYS A 38 40.09 43.25 -12.62
C LYS A 38 40.62 41.95 -12.03
N CYS A 39 39.97 41.42 -10.99
CA CYS A 39 40.42 40.20 -10.37
C CYS A 39 40.22 39.00 -11.30
N PRO A 40 41.22 38.12 -11.41
CA PRO A 40 41.05 36.87 -12.14
C PRO A 40 39.98 36.03 -11.43
N SER A 41 39.21 35.25 -12.19
CA SER A 41 38.23 34.28 -11.67
C SER A 41 38.69 32.85 -11.97
N PRO A 42 39.81 32.38 -11.37
CA PRO A 42 40.33 31.05 -11.64
C PRO A 42 39.46 29.95 -11.02
N SER A 43 39.39 28.79 -11.66
CA SER A 43 38.83 27.58 -11.05
C SER A 43 39.83 27.07 -10.00
N CYS A 44 39.45 27.15 -8.72
CA CYS A 44 40.29 26.76 -7.60
C CYS A 44 39.71 25.53 -6.86
N PRO A 45 40.16 24.30 -7.16
CA PRO A 45 39.71 23.08 -6.48
C PRO A 45 40.01 23.07 -4.97
N SER A 46 41.06 23.77 -4.55
CA SER A 46 41.49 23.89 -3.15
C SER A 46 40.76 24.99 -2.37
N GLY A 47 39.86 25.73 -3.02
CA GLY A 47 39.17 26.89 -2.44
C GLY A 47 39.87 28.22 -2.76
N TYR A 48 39.30 29.30 -2.25
CA TYR A 48 39.75 30.66 -2.50
C TYR A 48 40.29 31.27 -1.22
N VAL A 49 41.38 32.03 -1.36
CA VAL A 49 41.98 32.83 -0.29
C VAL A 49 42.25 34.23 -0.81
N PRO A 50 42.21 35.26 0.05
CA PRO A 50 42.61 36.59 -0.37
C PRO A 50 44.07 36.62 -0.80
N ASP A 51 44.38 37.42 -1.82
CA ASP A 51 45.75 37.76 -2.16
C ASP A 51 46.42 38.56 -1.02
N ARG A 52 47.72 38.85 -1.16
CA ARG A 52 48.47 39.57 -0.12
C ARG A 52 48.01 40.99 0.13
N CYS A 53 47.33 41.59 -0.84
CA CYS A 53 46.78 42.93 -0.73
C CYS A 53 45.32 42.91 -0.24
N ASN A 54 44.80 41.73 0.10
CA ASN A 54 43.43 41.46 0.49
C ASN A 54 42.42 42.00 -0.55
N CYS A 55 42.77 41.87 -1.83
CA CYS A 55 42.18 42.58 -2.95
C CYS A 55 41.39 41.66 -3.88
N CYS A 56 42.03 40.57 -4.32
CA CYS A 56 41.44 39.54 -5.15
C CYS A 56 41.40 38.19 -4.43
N LEU A 57 40.45 37.35 -4.81
CA LEU A 57 40.45 35.94 -4.42
C LEU A 57 41.35 35.16 -5.39
N ILE A 58 42.38 34.52 -4.85
CA ILE A 58 43.30 33.65 -5.58
C ILE A 58 43.11 32.20 -5.12
N CYS A 59 43.66 31.26 -5.88
CA CYS A 59 43.61 29.86 -5.48
C CYS A 59 44.42 29.62 -4.21
N ALA A 60 43.78 28.97 -3.25
CA ALA A 60 44.44 28.51 -2.05
C ALA A 60 45.42 27.37 -2.35
N ALA A 61 46.48 27.25 -1.54
CA ALA A 61 47.35 26.09 -1.58
C ALA A 61 46.55 24.83 -1.18
N GLY A 62 46.62 23.80 -2.03
CA GLY A 62 46.04 22.49 -1.77
C GLY A 62 46.87 21.66 -0.81
N GLU A 63 46.37 20.48 -0.44
CA GLU A 63 47.13 19.55 0.37
C GLU A 63 48.39 19.08 -0.38
N GLY A 64 49.55 19.13 0.28
CA GLY A 64 50.85 18.84 -0.34
C GLY A 64 51.56 20.03 -0.96
N ASP A 65 50.87 21.17 -1.14
CA ASP A 65 51.49 22.38 -1.69
C ASP A 65 52.38 23.09 -0.65
N SER A 66 53.35 23.85 -1.15
CA SER A 66 54.26 24.65 -0.31
C SER A 66 53.51 25.79 0.39
N CYS A 67 53.85 26.03 1.65
CA CYS A 67 53.27 27.09 2.47
C CYS A 67 54.28 27.68 3.46
N GLY A 68 53.94 28.85 3.98
CA GLY A 68 54.67 29.47 5.10
C GLY A 68 55.81 30.40 4.68
N ARG A 69 56.22 30.40 3.41
CA ARG A 69 57.11 31.44 2.88
C ARG A 69 56.32 32.67 2.49
N LYS A 70 57.03 33.80 2.37
CA LYS A 70 56.44 35.05 1.91
C LYS A 70 55.81 34.87 0.54
N GLU A 71 56.40 34.05 -0.33
CA GLU A 71 55.97 33.83 -1.70
C GLU A 71 54.75 32.89 -1.84
N ASP A 72 54.51 32.03 -0.86
CA ASP A 72 53.55 30.93 -0.95
C ASP A 72 52.11 31.41 -0.70
N PRO A 73 51.10 30.89 -1.42
CA PRO A 73 49.70 31.15 -1.10
C PRO A 73 49.31 30.47 0.23
N PRO A 74 48.36 31.03 0.99
CA PRO A 74 47.90 30.39 2.23
C PRO A 74 47.15 29.09 1.92
N CYS A 75 47.25 28.13 2.85
CA CYS A 75 46.55 26.86 2.77
C CYS A 75 45.03 27.08 2.75
N GLY A 76 44.33 26.28 1.95
CA GLY A 76 42.87 26.33 1.85
C GLY A 76 42.14 25.89 3.11
N ASP A 77 40.82 26.05 3.11
CA ASP A 77 39.97 25.72 4.26
C ASP A 77 40.19 24.29 4.75
N SER A 78 40.33 24.14 6.07
CA SER A 78 40.60 22.87 6.77
C SER A 78 42.03 22.30 6.59
N LEU A 79 42.95 23.03 5.96
CA LEU A 79 44.38 22.71 5.89
C LEU A 79 45.19 23.58 6.86
N ASP A 80 46.23 23.01 7.46
CA ASP A 80 47.24 23.72 8.26
C ASP A 80 48.61 23.65 7.60
N CYS A 81 49.34 24.77 7.65
CA CYS A 81 50.73 24.79 7.21
C CYS A 81 51.63 24.13 8.26
N ARG A 82 52.20 22.96 7.95
CA ARG A 82 53.08 22.21 8.84
C ARG A 82 54.53 22.23 8.35
N TYR A 83 55.46 22.34 9.29
CA TYR A 83 56.90 22.34 9.02
C TYR A 83 57.54 21.00 9.43
N PRO A 84 58.47 20.46 8.64
CA PRO A 84 59.25 19.29 9.03
C PRO A 84 60.02 19.54 10.33
N MET A 85 59.90 18.62 11.29
CA MET A 85 60.63 18.67 12.55
C MET A 85 62.15 18.64 12.31
N GLY A 86 62.89 19.54 12.98
CA GLY A 86 64.36 19.54 13.01
C GLY A 86 65.09 20.40 11.96
N LYS A 87 64.40 21.20 11.14
CA LYS A 87 65.05 22.11 10.16
C LYS A 87 64.46 23.52 10.21
N ARG A 88 65.22 24.49 10.77
CA ARG A 88 64.85 25.92 10.90
C ARG A 88 64.52 26.65 9.59
N PHE A 89 64.82 26.06 8.42
CA PHE A 89 64.61 26.66 7.10
C PHE A 89 63.84 25.74 6.13
N ALA A 90 63.15 24.71 6.63
CA ALA A 90 62.39 23.81 5.77
C ALA A 90 61.14 24.48 5.18
N LYS A 91 60.80 24.10 3.94
CA LYS A 91 59.53 24.48 3.29
C LYS A 91 58.37 23.92 4.12
N GLY A 92 57.41 24.75 4.48
CA GLY A 92 56.15 24.28 5.05
C GLY A 92 55.32 23.62 3.97
N VAL A 93 54.47 22.67 4.35
CA VAL A 93 53.54 21.98 3.45
C VAL A 93 52.15 21.96 4.05
N CYS A 94 51.13 22.27 3.25
CA CYS A 94 49.74 22.23 3.68
C CYS A 94 49.28 20.79 3.95
N HIS A 95 48.73 20.54 5.13
CA HIS A 95 48.23 19.24 5.56
C HIS A 95 46.79 19.34 6.06
N CYS A 96 45.97 18.32 5.81
CA CYS A 96 44.63 18.29 6.38
C CYS A 96 44.65 18.23 7.91
N LYS A 97 43.81 19.06 8.54
CA LYS A 97 43.60 19.06 10.00
C LYS A 97 43.16 17.69 10.52
N LEU A 98 42.36 16.98 9.71
CA LEU A 98 41.76 15.69 10.02
C LEU A 98 42.24 14.66 9.00
N SER A 99 43.29 13.91 9.33
CA SER A 99 43.93 12.94 8.43
C SER A 99 43.27 11.55 8.43
N ALA A 100 42.00 11.44 8.84
CA ALA A 100 41.29 10.18 8.87
C ALA A 100 40.61 9.92 7.52
N GLN A 101 40.71 8.69 7.02
CA GLN A 101 40.04 8.28 5.79
C GLN A 101 38.53 8.55 5.86
N VAL A 102 37.93 8.85 4.72
CA VAL A 102 36.49 9.09 4.60
C VAL A 102 35.94 8.46 3.32
N CYS A 103 34.69 8.01 3.38
CA CYS A 103 33.99 7.46 2.22
C CYS A 103 33.12 8.54 1.57
N GLY A 104 33.29 8.75 0.27
CA GLY A 104 32.49 9.67 -0.53
C GLY A 104 31.19 9.05 -1.03
N SER A 105 30.21 9.90 -1.33
CA SER A 105 28.94 9.52 -1.95
C SER A 105 29.08 8.96 -3.37
N ASP A 106 30.26 9.06 -3.95
CA ASP A 106 30.69 8.44 -5.20
C ASP A 106 31.27 7.03 -5.02
N GLY A 107 31.23 6.49 -3.79
CA GLY A 107 31.73 5.16 -3.44
C GLY A 107 33.26 5.06 -3.42
N ARG A 108 33.98 6.20 -3.46
CA ARG A 108 35.45 6.24 -3.40
C ARG A 108 35.93 6.56 -2.00
N THR A 109 36.97 5.84 -1.55
CA THR A 109 37.70 6.17 -0.33
C THR A 109 38.65 7.33 -0.61
N TYR A 110 38.61 8.33 0.26
CA TYR A 110 39.54 9.44 0.29
C TYR A 110 40.43 9.32 1.53
N ASP A 111 41.71 9.68 1.40
CA ASP A 111 42.70 9.61 2.47
C ASP A 111 42.31 10.51 3.65
N ASN A 112 41.62 11.62 3.36
CA ASN A 112 41.10 12.54 4.34
C ASN A 112 39.94 13.39 3.81
N ILE A 113 39.31 14.15 4.72
CA ILE A 113 38.17 15.01 4.40
C ILE A 113 38.53 16.20 3.48
N CYS A 114 39.78 16.67 3.50
CA CYS A 114 40.23 17.78 2.66
C CYS A 114 40.29 17.36 1.18
N GLN A 115 40.76 16.14 0.91
CA GLN A 115 40.78 15.54 -0.42
C GLN A 115 39.36 15.36 -1.00
N LEU A 116 38.42 14.83 -0.19
CA LEU A 116 37.01 14.70 -0.60
C LEU A 116 36.41 16.06 -0.96
N LYS A 117 36.62 17.08 -0.13
CA LYS A 117 36.12 18.45 -0.39
C LYS A 117 36.73 19.05 -1.66
N ALA A 118 38.00 18.79 -1.95
CA ALA A 118 38.64 19.27 -3.17
C ALA A 118 38.00 18.65 -4.43
N VAL A 119 37.73 17.34 -4.41
CA VAL A 119 37.03 16.65 -5.50
C VAL A 119 35.58 17.14 -5.63
N SER A 120 34.88 17.33 -4.52
CA SER A 120 33.51 17.86 -4.49
C SER A 120 33.41 19.25 -5.12
N ARG A 121 34.32 20.17 -4.79
CA ARG A 121 34.40 21.50 -5.40
C ARG A 121 34.70 21.44 -6.90
N LYS A 122 35.62 20.55 -7.31
CA LYS A 122 35.93 20.33 -8.72
C LYS A 122 34.71 19.81 -9.49
N ALA A 123 33.96 18.87 -8.91
CA ALA A 123 32.72 18.36 -9.49
C ALA A 123 31.69 19.47 -9.71
N LEU A 124 31.43 20.29 -8.68
CA LEU A 124 30.53 21.44 -8.77
C LEU A 124 30.94 22.45 -9.85
N GLN A 125 32.24 22.73 -10.00
CA GLN A 125 32.76 23.62 -11.03
C GLN A 125 32.55 23.09 -12.46
N HIS A 126 32.44 21.77 -12.62
CA HIS A 126 32.12 21.11 -13.88
C HIS A 126 30.62 20.81 -14.06
N GLY A 127 29.75 21.34 -13.19
CA GLY A 127 28.30 21.10 -13.26
C GLY A 127 27.87 19.69 -12.83
N LEU A 128 28.76 18.94 -12.15
CA LEU A 128 28.47 17.62 -11.59
C LEU A 128 27.98 17.72 -10.14
N PRO A 129 27.24 16.72 -9.63
CA PRO A 129 26.81 16.68 -8.23
C PRO A 129 28.00 16.75 -7.26
N ALA A 130 27.81 17.43 -6.13
CA ALA A 130 28.79 17.47 -5.06
C ALA A 130 29.01 16.07 -4.47
N VAL A 131 30.27 15.72 -4.20
CA VAL A 131 30.61 14.52 -3.43
C VAL A 131 30.49 14.86 -1.95
N ALA A 132 29.63 14.14 -1.22
CA ALA A 132 29.41 14.29 0.21
C ALA A 132 30.10 13.15 0.97
N GLN A 133 30.47 13.40 2.23
CA GLN A 133 30.95 12.33 3.11
C GLN A 133 29.77 11.46 3.55
N VAL A 134 29.85 10.16 3.29
CA VAL A 134 28.84 9.16 3.72
C VAL A 134 29.19 8.60 5.09
N GLN A 135 30.45 8.23 5.30
CA GLN A 135 30.94 7.68 6.58
C GLN A 135 32.40 8.04 6.85
N LYS A 136 32.85 7.83 8.09
CA LYS A 136 34.27 7.86 8.46
C LYS A 136 34.90 6.50 8.14
N GLY A 137 36.16 6.48 7.71
CA GLY A 137 36.87 5.27 7.26
C GLY A 137 36.73 5.03 5.75
N ALA A 138 37.29 3.91 5.29
CA ALA A 138 37.24 3.52 3.88
C ALA A 138 35.80 3.20 3.41
N CYS A 139 35.55 3.36 2.11
CA CYS A 139 34.39 2.76 1.46
C CYS A 139 34.55 1.24 1.43
N GLU A 140 33.55 0.53 1.93
CA GLU A 140 33.48 -0.93 1.83
C GLU A 140 33.30 -1.33 0.36
N SER A 141 34.13 -2.26 -0.10
CA SER A 141 34.10 -2.76 -1.47
C SER A 141 32.91 -3.72 -1.63
N GLY A 142 31.76 -3.19 -2.01
CA GLY A 142 30.60 -3.99 -2.44
C GLY A 142 29.32 -3.70 -1.64
N HIS A 143 28.27 -3.32 -2.37
CA HIS A 143 26.88 -3.19 -1.89
C HIS A 143 26.59 -2.08 -0.87
N LEU A 144 26.69 -0.83 -1.34
CA LEU A 144 26.31 0.42 -0.67
C LEU A 144 24.83 0.55 -0.21
N GLN A 145 24.02 -0.51 -0.30
CA GLN A 145 22.68 -0.54 0.31
C GLN A 145 22.56 -1.58 1.42
N SER A 146 23.43 -2.59 1.53
CA SER A 146 23.18 -3.76 2.39
C SER A 146 23.51 -3.58 3.88
N SER A 147 24.36 -2.63 4.27
CA SER A 147 24.83 -2.49 5.66
C SER A 147 24.11 -1.41 6.48
N SER A 148 23.34 -0.54 5.84
CA SER A 148 22.56 0.49 6.54
C SER A 148 21.40 -0.16 7.32
N PRO A 149 21.16 0.23 8.59
CA PRO A 149 20.03 -0.26 9.37
C PRO A 149 18.68 -0.16 8.64
N ARG A 150 18.52 0.85 7.77
CA ARG A 150 17.31 1.04 6.95
C ARG A 150 17.06 -0.15 6.01
N TYR A 151 18.08 -0.73 5.41
CA TYR A 151 17.91 -1.84 4.46
C TYR A 151 18.04 -3.21 5.13
N LYS A 152 18.52 -3.24 6.39
CA LYS A 152 18.68 -4.46 7.16
C LYS A 152 17.45 -4.80 8.02
N PHE A 153 16.75 -3.79 8.54
CA PHE A 153 15.70 -3.97 9.56
C PHE A 153 14.30 -3.51 9.13
N ASN A 154 14.10 -3.07 7.88
CA ASN A 154 12.77 -2.69 7.38
C ASN A 154 11.93 -3.89 6.90
N PHE A 155 11.91 -4.97 7.68
CA PHE A 155 11.15 -6.18 7.35
C PHE A 155 9.64 -5.92 7.16
N ILE A 156 9.07 -4.92 7.86
CA ILE A 156 7.68 -4.51 7.65
C ILE A 156 7.45 -3.95 6.24
N ALA A 157 8.39 -3.15 5.73
CA ALA A 157 8.29 -2.61 4.38
C ALA A 157 8.38 -3.72 3.33
N ASP A 158 9.26 -4.70 3.55
CA ASP A 158 9.42 -5.86 2.67
C ASP A 158 8.13 -6.70 2.59
N VAL A 159 7.48 -6.92 3.73
CA VAL A 159 6.18 -7.61 3.81
C VAL A 159 5.11 -6.82 3.07
N VAL A 160 5.02 -5.50 3.29
CA VAL A 160 4.05 -4.63 2.62
C VAL A 160 4.24 -4.65 1.10
N GLU A 161 5.47 -4.52 0.62
CA GLU A 161 5.79 -4.57 -0.81
C GLU A 161 5.36 -5.89 -1.44
N LYS A 162 5.58 -7.01 -0.73
CA LYS A 162 5.18 -8.35 -1.17
C LYS A 162 3.66 -8.51 -1.26
N ILE A 163 2.91 -8.06 -0.25
CA ILE A 163 1.47 -8.37 -0.12
C ILE A 163 0.55 -7.34 -0.78
N ALA A 164 0.98 -6.08 -0.88
CA ALA A 164 0.15 -4.96 -1.32
C ALA A 164 -0.57 -5.17 -2.67
N PRO A 165 0.04 -5.80 -3.70
CA PRO A 165 -0.64 -6.04 -4.97
C PRO A 165 -1.89 -6.91 -4.89
N ALA A 166 -1.99 -7.77 -3.87
CA ALA A 166 -3.11 -8.68 -3.67
C ALA A 166 -4.21 -8.11 -2.76
N VAL A 167 -4.01 -6.91 -2.19
CA VAL A 167 -5.00 -6.21 -1.36
C VAL A 167 -5.88 -5.34 -2.26
N VAL A 168 -7.17 -5.32 -1.98
CA VAL A 168 -8.17 -4.62 -2.80
C VAL A 168 -9.06 -3.72 -1.96
N HIS A 169 -9.57 -2.67 -2.58
CA HIS A 169 -10.64 -1.85 -2.04
C HIS A 169 -12.00 -2.41 -2.48
N ILE A 170 -12.96 -2.45 -1.56
CA ILE A 170 -14.32 -2.95 -1.80
C ILE A 170 -15.32 -1.86 -1.46
N GLU A 171 -16.23 -1.59 -2.39
CA GLU A 171 -17.29 -0.61 -2.22
C GLU A 171 -18.64 -1.20 -2.62
N LEU A 172 -19.60 -1.12 -1.71
CA LEU A 172 -21.00 -1.44 -1.94
C LEU A 172 -21.74 -0.14 -2.17
N PHE A 173 -22.47 -0.01 -3.28
CA PHE A 173 -23.28 1.18 -3.56
C PHE A 173 -24.67 0.82 -4.04
N LEU A 174 -25.62 1.71 -3.77
CA LEU A 174 -26.98 1.66 -4.26
C LEU A 174 -27.08 2.49 -5.53
N ARG A 175 -27.58 1.90 -6.62
CA ARG A 175 -27.89 2.64 -7.84
C ARG A 175 -29.35 3.07 -7.82
N HIS A 176 -29.61 4.36 -7.64
CA HIS A 176 -30.97 4.87 -7.61
C HIS A 176 -31.60 4.84 -9.02
N PRO A 177 -32.77 4.20 -9.22
CA PRO A 177 -33.37 4.04 -10.55
C PRO A 177 -33.79 5.36 -11.20
N LEU A 178 -34.25 6.34 -10.42
CA LEU A 178 -34.74 7.63 -10.94
C LEU A 178 -33.65 8.68 -11.25
N PHE A 179 -32.52 8.67 -10.53
CA PHE A 179 -31.51 9.75 -10.62
C PHE A 179 -30.15 9.28 -11.14
N GLY A 180 -29.95 7.98 -11.35
CA GLY A 180 -28.68 7.42 -11.83
C GLY A 180 -27.49 7.67 -10.90
N ARG A 181 -27.73 8.15 -9.67
CA ARG A 181 -26.70 8.48 -8.69
C ARG A 181 -26.37 7.25 -7.86
N ASN A 182 -25.08 6.98 -7.69
CA ASN A 182 -24.58 5.92 -6.81
C ASN A 182 -24.42 6.49 -5.41
N VAL A 183 -25.04 5.85 -4.42
CA VAL A 183 -24.87 6.20 -3.00
C VAL A 183 -24.06 5.08 -2.35
N PRO A 184 -22.85 5.35 -1.80
CA PRO A 184 -22.08 4.34 -1.10
C PRO A 184 -22.82 3.88 0.16
N LEU A 185 -22.98 2.58 0.32
CA LEU A 185 -23.64 1.92 1.46
C LEU A 185 -22.63 1.35 2.45
N SER A 186 -21.55 0.77 1.95
CA SER A 186 -20.48 0.17 2.75
C SER A 186 -19.17 0.26 1.98
N SER A 187 -18.07 0.35 2.71
CA SER A 187 -16.72 0.46 2.15
C SER A 187 -15.75 -0.25 3.07
N GLY A 188 -14.77 -0.93 2.48
CA GLY A 188 -13.76 -1.68 3.22
C GLY A 188 -12.68 -2.23 2.32
N SER A 189 -11.93 -3.19 2.85
CA SER A 189 -10.83 -3.86 2.18
C SER A 189 -11.12 -5.34 1.95
N GLY A 190 -10.32 -5.97 1.10
CA GLY A 190 -10.27 -7.41 0.94
C GLY A 190 -8.91 -7.85 0.41
N PHE A 191 -8.75 -9.15 0.21
CA PHE A 191 -7.56 -9.69 -0.42
C PHE A 191 -7.89 -10.84 -1.36
N ILE A 192 -7.07 -10.98 -2.40
CA ILE A 192 -7.24 -11.95 -3.48
C ILE A 192 -6.60 -13.28 -3.04
N MET A 193 -7.37 -14.37 -3.09
CA MET A 193 -6.91 -15.72 -2.75
C MET A 193 -6.73 -16.63 -3.97
N SER A 194 -7.28 -16.27 -5.12
CA SER A 194 -7.14 -17.04 -6.37
C SER A 194 -6.79 -16.13 -7.53
N ASP A 195 -5.91 -16.60 -8.41
CA ASP A 195 -5.50 -15.90 -9.64
C ASP A 195 -6.68 -15.65 -10.60
N SER A 196 -7.76 -16.42 -10.43
CA SER A 196 -9.04 -16.28 -11.13
C SER A 196 -9.92 -15.14 -10.58
N GLY A 197 -9.58 -14.53 -9.45
CA GLY A 197 -10.34 -13.41 -8.86
C GLY A 197 -11.31 -13.77 -7.74
N LEU A 198 -11.01 -14.80 -6.94
CA LEU A 198 -11.68 -15.03 -5.66
C LEU A 198 -11.08 -14.10 -4.61
N ILE A 199 -11.92 -13.35 -3.91
CA ILE A 199 -11.53 -12.38 -2.89
C ILE A 199 -12.24 -12.70 -1.58
N VAL A 200 -11.51 -12.57 -0.48
CA VAL A 200 -12.04 -12.69 0.88
C VAL A 200 -12.11 -11.32 1.54
N THR A 201 -13.17 -11.10 2.31
CA THR A 201 -13.42 -9.89 3.11
C THR A 201 -14.39 -10.21 4.25
N ASN A 202 -14.84 -9.20 5.00
CA ASN A 202 -15.87 -9.37 6.00
C ASN A 202 -17.29 -9.32 5.44
N ALA A 203 -18.22 -9.98 6.13
CA ALA A 203 -19.63 -9.98 5.75
C ALA A 203 -20.25 -8.58 5.84
N HIS A 204 -19.87 -7.77 6.83
CA HIS A 204 -20.35 -6.40 6.97
C HIS A 204 -19.82 -5.42 5.89
N VAL A 205 -18.71 -5.75 5.22
CA VAL A 205 -18.18 -4.93 4.11
C VAL A 205 -19.06 -5.08 2.87
N VAL A 206 -19.62 -6.27 2.65
CA VAL A 206 -20.38 -6.61 1.45
C VAL A 206 -21.89 -6.63 1.66
N SER A 207 -22.36 -6.36 2.88
CA SER A 207 -23.78 -6.33 3.22
C SER A 207 -24.15 -5.04 3.96
N SER A 208 -25.36 -4.56 3.71
CA SER A 208 -25.95 -3.41 4.41
C SER A 208 -27.26 -3.83 5.05
N THR A 209 -27.52 -3.33 6.25
CA THR A 209 -28.77 -3.57 7.01
C THR A 209 -29.90 -2.60 6.64
N ASN A 210 -29.59 -1.53 5.91
CA ASN A 210 -30.58 -0.51 5.59
C ASN A 210 -31.48 -1.01 4.44
N ALA A 211 -32.78 -1.12 4.71
CA ALA A 211 -33.79 -1.53 3.73
C ALA A 211 -34.08 -0.36 2.77
N ILE A 212 -33.13 -0.01 1.90
CA ILE A 212 -33.30 1.05 0.90
C ILE A 212 -33.58 0.38 -0.44
N SER A 213 -34.74 0.66 -1.04
CA SER A 213 -35.14 0.12 -2.34
C SER A 213 -34.14 0.50 -3.45
N GLY A 214 -33.56 -0.51 -4.10
CA GLY A 214 -32.67 -0.32 -5.26
C GLY A 214 -31.68 -1.47 -5.44
N ARG A 215 -31.10 -1.56 -6.65
CA ARG A 215 -30.14 -2.61 -6.97
C ARG A 215 -28.78 -2.31 -6.31
N GLN A 216 -28.40 -3.17 -5.37
CA GLN A 216 -27.07 -3.17 -4.77
C GLN A 216 -26.03 -3.65 -5.79
N GLN A 217 -24.94 -2.90 -5.94
CA GLN A 217 -23.81 -3.27 -6.77
C GLN A 217 -22.52 -3.24 -5.97
N LEU A 218 -21.66 -4.21 -6.23
CA LEU A 218 -20.38 -4.38 -5.57
C LEU A 218 -19.26 -4.08 -6.54
N LYS A 219 -18.37 -3.18 -6.16
CA LYS A 219 -17.16 -2.85 -6.92
C LYS A 219 -15.93 -3.23 -6.12
N VAL A 220 -14.95 -3.76 -6.84
CA VAL A 220 -13.62 -4.04 -6.34
C VAL A 220 -12.64 -3.21 -7.13
N GLN A 221 -11.73 -2.53 -6.45
CA GLN A 221 -10.64 -1.80 -7.08
C GLN A 221 -9.29 -2.38 -6.64
N LEU A 222 -8.44 -2.67 -7.62
CA LEU A 222 -7.10 -3.23 -7.40
C LEU A 222 -6.08 -2.10 -7.15
N GLN A 223 -4.89 -2.47 -6.66
CA GLN A 223 -3.79 -1.53 -6.42
C GLN A 223 -3.37 -0.74 -7.68
N ASN A 224 -3.50 -1.34 -8.88
CA ASN A 224 -3.18 -0.69 -10.14
C ASN A 224 -4.25 0.31 -10.62
N GLY A 225 -5.37 0.43 -9.89
CA GLY A 225 -6.49 1.31 -10.21
C GLY A 225 -7.62 0.65 -11.01
N ASP A 226 -7.42 -0.56 -11.54
CA ASP A 226 -8.45 -1.29 -12.28
C ASP A 226 -9.66 -1.58 -11.38
N THR A 227 -10.85 -1.36 -11.91
CA THR A 227 -12.11 -1.57 -11.19
C THR A 227 -12.93 -2.68 -11.85
N TYR A 228 -13.49 -3.57 -11.03
CA TYR A 228 -14.29 -4.72 -11.45
C TYR A 228 -15.63 -4.72 -10.72
N GLU A 229 -16.70 -5.12 -11.41
CA GLU A 229 -17.94 -5.51 -10.74
C GLU A 229 -17.73 -6.89 -10.10
N ALA A 230 -18.19 -7.04 -8.86
CA ALA A 230 -18.04 -8.26 -8.09
C ALA A 230 -19.41 -8.82 -7.67
N THR A 231 -19.47 -10.14 -7.57
CA THR A 231 -20.64 -10.86 -7.06
C THR A 231 -20.29 -11.58 -5.77
N ILE A 232 -21.19 -11.56 -4.79
CA ILE A 232 -21.04 -12.36 -3.57
C ILE A 232 -21.16 -13.83 -3.95
N ARG A 233 -20.14 -14.63 -3.59
CA ARG A 233 -20.12 -16.07 -3.81
C ARG A 233 -20.70 -16.79 -2.58
N ASP A 234 -20.15 -16.50 -1.41
CA ASP A 234 -20.59 -17.03 -0.13
C ASP A 234 -20.48 -15.98 0.97
N ILE A 235 -21.35 -16.06 1.97
CA ILE A 235 -21.37 -15.14 3.10
C ILE A 235 -21.80 -15.90 4.36
N ASP A 236 -21.05 -15.74 5.44
CA ASP A 236 -21.43 -16.17 6.78
C ASP A 236 -21.42 -14.97 7.72
N LYS A 237 -22.62 -14.50 8.05
CA LYS A 237 -22.82 -13.37 8.97
C LYS A 237 -22.46 -13.71 10.41
N LYS A 238 -22.45 -14.99 10.81
CA LYS A 238 -22.10 -15.39 12.18
C LYS A 238 -20.59 -15.27 12.41
N SER A 239 -19.79 -15.71 11.43
CA SER A 239 -18.33 -15.56 11.47
C SER A 239 -17.81 -14.23 10.91
N ASP A 240 -18.69 -13.42 10.33
CA ASP A 240 -18.36 -12.17 9.63
C ASP A 240 -17.36 -12.37 8.49
N ILE A 241 -17.47 -13.50 7.75
CA ILE A 241 -16.64 -13.82 6.58
C ILE A 241 -17.49 -13.79 5.31
N ALA A 242 -16.95 -13.23 4.23
CA ALA A 242 -17.53 -13.31 2.91
C ALA A 242 -16.47 -13.60 1.84
N THR A 243 -16.89 -14.32 0.80
CA THR A 243 -16.14 -14.41 -0.45
C THR A 243 -16.90 -13.73 -1.57
N ILE A 244 -16.18 -12.96 -2.38
CA ILE A 244 -16.70 -12.33 -3.59
C ILE A 244 -15.86 -12.77 -4.79
N LYS A 245 -16.46 -12.70 -5.97
CA LYS A 245 -15.84 -13.11 -7.23
C LYS A 245 -15.82 -11.95 -8.21
N ILE A 246 -14.65 -11.71 -8.81
CA ILE A 246 -14.48 -10.85 -9.98
C ILE A 246 -14.03 -11.68 -11.19
N HIS A 247 -14.08 -11.06 -12.37
CA HIS A 247 -13.66 -11.67 -13.64
C HIS A 247 -12.51 -10.85 -14.25
N PRO A 248 -11.26 -11.11 -13.83
CA PRO A 248 -10.12 -10.35 -14.30
C PRO A 248 -9.71 -10.79 -15.71
N LYS A 249 -9.15 -9.86 -16.49
CA LYS A 249 -8.63 -10.16 -17.85
C LYS A 249 -7.27 -10.88 -17.81
N LYS A 250 -6.55 -10.74 -16.70
CA LYS A 250 -5.21 -11.30 -16.46
C LYS A 250 -5.21 -12.02 -15.12
N LYS A 251 -4.27 -12.94 -14.95
CA LYS A 251 -4.03 -13.57 -13.64
C LYS A 251 -3.67 -12.51 -12.60
N LEU A 252 -4.26 -12.63 -11.42
CA LEU A 252 -4.05 -11.69 -10.32
C LEU A 252 -2.97 -12.19 -9.35
N PRO A 253 -2.26 -11.27 -8.65
CA PRO A 253 -1.46 -11.63 -7.48
C PRO A 253 -2.38 -12.16 -6.37
N VAL A 254 -1.88 -13.11 -5.58
CA VAL A 254 -2.66 -13.80 -4.55
C VAL A 254 -1.91 -13.82 -3.23
N LEU A 255 -2.65 -13.86 -2.13
CA LEU A 255 -2.14 -14.22 -0.81
C LEU A 255 -2.54 -15.65 -0.46
N LEU A 256 -1.66 -16.31 0.29
CA LEU A 256 -1.89 -17.64 0.83
C LEU A 256 -2.29 -17.51 2.31
N LEU A 257 -3.13 -18.43 2.76
CA LEU A 257 -3.44 -18.55 4.18
C LEU A 257 -2.29 -19.26 4.90
N GLY A 258 -1.90 -18.73 6.06
CA GLY A 258 -1.06 -19.43 7.02
C GLY A 258 -1.92 -20.24 8.00
N HIS A 259 -1.28 -20.71 9.08
CA HIS A 259 -1.95 -21.42 10.16
C HIS A 259 -2.04 -20.53 11.41
N SER A 260 -3.24 -20.03 11.72
CA SER A 260 -3.45 -19.19 12.90
C SER A 260 -3.20 -19.92 14.23
N ALA A 261 -3.35 -21.24 14.25
CA ALA A 261 -3.05 -22.07 15.42
C ALA A 261 -1.55 -22.05 15.82
N ASP A 262 -0.65 -21.74 14.87
CA ASP A 262 0.80 -21.72 15.10
C ASP A 262 1.30 -20.34 15.59
N LEU A 263 0.42 -19.35 15.68
CA LEU A 263 0.77 -17.99 16.10
C LEU A 263 1.31 -17.95 17.53
N ARG A 264 2.39 -17.21 17.70
CA ARG A 264 2.99 -16.99 19.02
C ARG A 264 2.65 -15.59 19.55
N PRO A 265 2.30 -15.44 20.84
CA PRO A 265 2.27 -14.13 21.46
C PRO A 265 3.60 -13.39 21.28
N GLY A 266 3.55 -12.15 20.81
CA GLY A 266 4.72 -11.33 20.48
C GLY A 266 5.16 -11.39 19.01
N GLU A 267 4.54 -12.23 18.18
CA GLU A 267 4.84 -12.28 16.75
C GLU A 267 4.42 -10.99 16.04
N PHE A 268 5.30 -10.44 15.20
CA PHE A 268 4.99 -9.24 14.41
C PHE A 268 3.95 -9.53 13.34
N VAL A 269 2.99 -8.63 13.22
CA VAL A 269 1.93 -8.68 12.22
C VAL A 269 1.78 -7.34 11.51
N VAL A 270 1.25 -7.41 10.29
CA VAL A 270 0.90 -6.24 9.47
C VAL A 270 -0.58 -6.31 9.13
N ALA A 271 -1.34 -5.31 9.57
CA ALA A 271 -2.72 -5.12 9.17
C ALA A 271 -2.74 -4.12 7.99
N ILE A 272 -3.08 -4.62 6.81
CA ILE A 272 -3.11 -3.82 5.59
C ILE A 272 -4.53 -3.75 5.03
N GLY A 273 -4.85 -2.61 4.44
CA GLY A 273 -6.05 -2.44 3.63
C GLY A 273 -5.88 -1.33 2.61
N SER A 274 -6.93 -1.13 1.83
CA SER A 274 -7.05 -0.07 0.85
C SER A 274 -8.30 0.75 1.21
N PRO A 275 -8.21 1.77 2.09
CA PRO A 275 -9.35 2.65 2.41
C PRO A 275 -9.90 3.39 1.20
N PHE A 276 -9.04 3.69 0.24
CA PHE A 276 -9.36 4.44 -0.96
C PHE A 276 -8.59 3.84 -2.13
N ALA A 277 -9.16 4.02 -3.33
CA ALA A 277 -8.48 3.86 -4.60
C ALA A 277 -7.01 4.28 -4.51
N LEU A 278 -6.07 3.36 -4.73
CA LEU A 278 -4.61 3.61 -4.85
C LEU A 278 -3.87 3.97 -3.55
N GLN A 279 -4.52 4.00 -2.39
CA GLN A 279 -3.84 4.26 -1.11
C GLN A 279 -3.99 3.07 -0.18
N ASN A 280 -2.86 2.52 0.27
CA ASN A 280 -2.85 1.49 1.29
C ASN A 280 -2.78 2.13 2.68
N THR A 281 -3.62 1.67 3.60
CA THR A 281 -3.43 1.91 5.04
C THR A 281 -2.72 0.70 5.61
N VAL A 282 -1.53 0.93 6.13
CA VAL A 282 -0.71 -0.11 6.75
C VAL A 282 -0.52 0.27 8.21
N THR A 283 -0.82 -0.69 9.09
CA THR A 283 -0.46 -0.62 10.50
C THR A 283 0.28 -1.90 10.87
N THR A 284 1.14 -1.81 11.87
CA THR A 284 1.90 -2.95 12.37
C THR A 284 1.76 -3.01 13.88
N GLY A 285 1.92 -4.21 14.41
CA GLY A 285 1.86 -4.53 15.82
C GLY A 285 2.36 -5.94 16.05
N ILE A 286 2.02 -6.49 17.19
CA ILE A 286 2.28 -7.87 17.58
C ILE A 286 0.96 -8.60 17.86
N VAL A 287 1.01 -9.92 17.81
CA VAL A 287 -0.04 -10.77 18.38
C VAL A 287 0.02 -10.65 19.90
N SER A 288 -1.02 -10.11 20.52
CA SER A 288 -1.17 -10.10 21.97
C SER A 288 -1.60 -11.48 22.48
N THR A 289 -2.57 -12.09 21.78
CA THR A 289 -3.11 -13.42 22.09
C THR A 289 -3.59 -14.07 20.79
N ALA A 290 -3.22 -15.33 20.55
CA ALA A 290 -3.62 -16.05 19.33
C ALA A 290 -5.07 -16.56 19.36
N GLN A 291 -5.62 -16.78 20.57
CA GLN A 291 -6.98 -17.30 20.78
C GLN A 291 -7.62 -16.56 21.94
N ARG A 292 -8.57 -15.68 21.64
CA ARG A 292 -9.40 -15.05 22.65
C ARG A 292 -10.87 -15.34 22.40
N ASP A 293 -11.51 -15.97 23.38
CA ASP A 293 -12.92 -16.33 23.31
C ASP A 293 -13.77 -15.04 23.19
N GLY A 294 -14.59 -14.96 22.14
CA GLY A 294 -15.46 -13.81 21.91
C GLY A 294 -16.50 -13.60 23.01
N LYS A 295 -16.80 -14.60 23.85
CA LYS A 295 -17.63 -14.46 25.07
C LYS A 295 -16.98 -13.53 26.08
N GLU A 296 -15.65 -13.52 26.19
CA GLU A 296 -14.92 -12.56 27.03
C GLU A 296 -15.01 -11.12 26.51
N LEU A 297 -15.36 -10.95 25.22
CA LEU A 297 -15.51 -9.66 24.56
C LEU A 297 -16.94 -9.11 24.67
N GLY A 298 -17.83 -9.81 25.39
CA GLY A 298 -19.23 -9.43 25.56
C GLY A 298 -20.11 -9.69 24.32
N LEU A 299 -19.59 -10.43 23.33
CA LEU A 299 -20.35 -10.86 22.15
C LEU A 299 -21.23 -12.04 22.56
N ARG A 300 -22.52 -11.76 22.84
CA ARG A 300 -23.46 -12.69 23.48
C ARG A 300 -23.81 -13.96 22.70
N ASP A 301 -23.25 -14.18 21.50
CA ASP A 301 -23.51 -15.35 20.64
C ASP A 301 -22.26 -15.82 19.84
N SER A 302 -21.05 -15.41 20.21
CA SER A 302 -19.85 -15.85 19.50
C SER A 302 -19.21 -17.07 20.18
N ASP A 303 -19.40 -18.26 19.63
CA ASP A 303 -18.53 -19.43 19.88
C ASP A 303 -17.23 -19.33 19.05
N MET A 304 -16.73 -18.11 18.85
CA MET A 304 -15.60 -17.84 17.95
C MET A 304 -14.44 -17.26 18.74
N ASP A 305 -13.25 -17.78 18.46
CA ASP A 305 -12.00 -17.20 18.92
C ASP A 305 -11.49 -16.15 17.93
N TYR A 306 -10.86 -15.11 18.47
CA TYR A 306 -10.23 -14.05 17.69
C TYR A 306 -8.74 -13.95 17.98
N ILE A 307 -7.99 -13.50 16.97
CA ILE A 307 -6.60 -13.06 17.14
C ILE A 307 -6.65 -11.64 17.70
N GLN A 308 -6.03 -11.43 18.85
CA GLN A 308 -5.88 -10.09 19.43
C GLN A 308 -4.53 -9.50 19.01
N THR A 309 -4.55 -8.25 18.54
CA THR A 309 -3.34 -7.49 18.18
C THR A 309 -3.43 -6.04 18.62
N ASP A 310 -2.29 -5.41 18.85
CA ASP A 310 -2.17 -3.97 19.06
C ASP A 310 -2.00 -3.19 17.74
N ALA A 311 -1.89 -3.89 16.60
CA ALA A 311 -1.96 -3.26 15.29
C ALA A 311 -3.31 -2.53 15.15
N ILE A 312 -3.26 -1.26 14.75
CA ILE A 312 -4.46 -0.43 14.68
C ILE A 312 -5.34 -0.86 13.51
N ILE A 313 -6.57 -1.30 13.81
CA ILE A 313 -7.60 -1.59 12.81
C ILE A 313 -8.60 -0.43 12.75
N ASN A 314 -8.96 -0.02 11.54
CA ASN A 314 -9.94 1.03 11.25
C ASN A 314 -10.78 0.64 10.03
N TYR A 315 -11.77 1.47 9.67
CA TYR A 315 -12.59 1.25 8.48
C TYR A 315 -11.77 1.07 7.18
N GLY A 316 -10.56 1.66 7.14
CA GLY A 316 -9.68 1.59 5.99
C GLY A 316 -8.99 0.24 5.77
N ASN A 317 -8.81 -0.56 6.82
CA ASN A 317 -8.22 -1.90 6.71
C ASN A 317 -9.13 -3.03 7.19
N SER A 318 -10.34 -2.73 7.67
CA SER A 318 -11.40 -3.71 7.92
C SER A 318 -11.72 -4.52 6.66
N GLY A 319 -11.86 -5.83 6.78
CA GLY A 319 -11.98 -6.79 5.67
C GLY A 319 -10.64 -7.13 4.99
N GLY A 320 -9.59 -6.34 5.21
CA GLY A 320 -8.25 -6.61 4.72
C GLY A 320 -7.53 -7.73 5.51
N PRO A 321 -6.38 -8.20 5.01
CA PRO A 321 -5.65 -9.26 5.67
C PRO A 321 -4.82 -8.74 6.85
N LEU A 322 -4.72 -9.58 7.88
CA LEU A 322 -3.68 -9.54 8.91
C LEU A 322 -2.63 -10.58 8.53
N VAL A 323 -1.39 -10.16 8.28
CA VAL A 323 -0.33 -11.06 7.80
C VAL A 323 0.84 -11.17 8.77
N ASN A 324 1.52 -12.31 8.76
CA ASN A 324 2.79 -12.53 9.46
C ASN A 324 3.99 -12.00 8.63
N LEU A 325 5.21 -12.17 9.15
CA LEU A 325 6.44 -11.72 8.48
C LEU A 325 6.79 -12.52 7.21
N ASP A 326 6.21 -13.70 7.03
CA ASP A 326 6.36 -14.49 5.80
C ASP A 326 5.39 -14.02 4.70
N GLY A 327 4.49 -13.09 5.01
CA GLY A 327 3.48 -12.57 4.09
C GLY A 327 2.27 -13.51 3.91
N GLU A 328 2.07 -14.43 4.85
CA GLU A 328 0.92 -15.32 4.89
C GLU A 328 -0.21 -14.68 5.68
N VAL A 329 -1.45 -14.88 5.22
CA VAL A 329 -2.63 -14.35 5.90
C VAL A 329 -2.93 -15.22 7.10
N ILE A 330 -2.78 -14.64 8.29
CA ILE A 330 -3.08 -15.30 9.56
C ILE A 330 -4.45 -14.88 10.11
N GLY A 331 -5.07 -13.81 9.56
CA GLY A 331 -6.46 -13.48 9.83
C GLY A 331 -7.07 -12.38 8.95
N ILE A 332 -8.34 -12.05 9.19
CA ILE A 332 -9.07 -10.93 8.55
C ILE A 332 -9.28 -9.83 9.58
N ASN A 333 -8.86 -8.60 9.27
CA ASN A 333 -9.04 -7.44 10.13
C ASN A 333 -10.54 -7.13 10.31
N THR A 334 -11.07 -7.11 11.53
CA THR A 334 -12.51 -6.88 11.77
C THR A 334 -12.81 -5.66 12.63
N LEU A 335 -12.58 -5.80 13.93
CA LEU A 335 -13.13 -4.90 14.95
C LEU A 335 -12.00 -4.26 15.75
N LYS A 336 -12.15 -2.96 16.02
CA LYS A 336 -11.41 -2.25 17.04
C LYS A 336 -12.32 -2.02 18.25
N VAL A 337 -11.91 -2.50 19.43
CA VAL A 337 -12.68 -2.31 20.67
C VAL A 337 -12.20 -1.07 21.42
N THR A 338 -10.89 -0.88 21.54
CA THR A 338 -10.28 0.30 22.20
C THR A 338 -8.90 0.59 21.61
N ALA A 339 -8.24 1.66 22.05
CA ALA A 339 -6.86 1.95 21.63
C ALA A 339 -5.92 0.82 22.07
N GLY A 340 -5.15 0.26 21.12
CA GLY A 340 -4.21 -0.84 21.38
C GLY A 340 -4.83 -2.23 21.50
N ILE A 341 -6.15 -2.38 21.25
CA ILE A 341 -6.81 -3.69 21.21
C ILE A 341 -7.69 -3.76 19.96
N SER A 342 -7.21 -4.52 18.99
CA SER A 342 -7.92 -4.86 17.75
C SER A 342 -8.04 -6.38 17.62
N PHE A 343 -9.03 -6.82 16.85
CA PHE A 343 -9.32 -8.23 16.61
C PHE A 343 -9.29 -8.56 15.13
N ALA A 344 -8.87 -9.80 14.84
CA ALA A 344 -8.95 -10.39 13.53
C ALA A 344 -9.55 -11.80 13.60
N ILE A 345 -10.30 -12.19 12.56
CA ILE A 345 -10.82 -13.55 12.40
C ILE A 345 -9.66 -14.48 12.04
N PRO A 346 -9.43 -15.60 12.75
CA PRO A 346 -8.32 -16.51 12.47
C PRO A 346 -8.36 -17.14 11.07
N SER A 347 -7.20 -17.31 10.43
CA SER A 347 -7.07 -17.93 9.10
C SER A 347 -7.58 -19.37 9.03
N ASP A 348 -7.45 -20.16 10.11
CA ASP A 348 -7.99 -21.52 10.13
C ASP A 348 -9.52 -21.52 10.05
N ARG A 349 -10.18 -20.47 10.56
CA ARG A 349 -11.61 -20.27 10.41
C ARG A 349 -12.00 -19.92 8.98
N ILE A 350 -11.16 -19.16 8.27
CA ILE A 350 -11.32 -18.89 6.83
C ILE A 350 -11.22 -20.21 6.05
N THR A 351 -10.23 -21.05 6.36
CA THR A 351 -10.05 -22.37 5.74
C THR A 351 -11.28 -23.25 5.91
N GLN A 352 -11.85 -23.28 7.12
CA GLN A 352 -13.10 -23.99 7.39
C GLN A 352 -14.26 -23.44 6.53
N PHE A 353 -14.44 -22.12 6.52
CA PHE A 353 -15.50 -21.46 5.72
C PHE A 353 -15.38 -21.78 4.22
N LEU A 354 -14.16 -21.75 3.66
CA LEU A 354 -13.90 -22.06 2.26
C LEU A 354 -14.18 -23.53 1.93
N THR A 355 -13.83 -24.44 2.84
CA THR A 355 -14.10 -25.87 2.68
C THR A 355 -15.59 -26.16 2.70
N GLU A 356 -16.33 -25.57 3.65
CA GLU A 356 -17.79 -25.71 3.74
C GLU A 356 -18.52 -25.10 2.53
N SER A 357 -18.04 -23.97 2.02
CA SER A 357 -18.52 -23.36 0.77
C SER A 357 -18.28 -24.29 -0.42
N HIS A 358 -17.08 -24.83 -0.57
CA HIS A 358 -16.74 -25.72 -1.68
C HIS A 358 -17.58 -27.02 -1.63
N ASP A 359 -17.77 -27.60 -0.45
CA ASP A 359 -18.58 -28.79 -0.26
C ASP A 359 -20.06 -28.53 -0.56
N LYS A 360 -20.59 -27.35 -0.19
CA LYS A 360 -21.94 -26.93 -0.61
C LYS A 360 -22.04 -26.87 -2.13
N GLN A 361 -21.06 -26.28 -2.81
CA GLN A 361 -21.05 -26.23 -4.27
C GLN A 361 -20.91 -27.60 -4.94
N SER A 362 -20.14 -28.52 -4.35
CA SER A 362 -20.01 -29.89 -4.84
C SER A 362 -21.24 -30.76 -4.57
N LYS A 363 -22.04 -30.42 -3.55
CA LYS A 363 -23.29 -31.14 -3.19
C LYS A 363 -24.55 -30.49 -3.77
N ASP A 364 -24.50 -29.22 -4.14
CA ASP A 364 -25.62 -28.45 -4.71
C ASP A 364 -25.80 -28.73 -6.20
N GLY A 365 -26.20 -29.97 -6.51
CA GLY A 365 -26.89 -30.24 -7.77
C GLY A 365 -28.25 -29.53 -7.78
N LYS A 366 -28.44 -28.56 -8.68
CA LYS A 366 -29.74 -27.95 -9.05
C LYS A 366 -30.46 -27.21 -7.92
N LYS A 367 -30.21 -25.91 -7.74
CA LYS A 367 -31.02 -25.06 -6.84
C LYS A 367 -32.26 -24.55 -7.55
N ARG A 368 -33.42 -24.65 -6.88
CA ARG A 368 -34.66 -24.00 -7.32
C ARG A 368 -34.66 -22.55 -6.84
N PHE A 369 -35.02 -21.62 -7.71
CA PHE A 369 -35.11 -20.20 -7.39
C PHE A 369 -36.36 -19.58 -8.02
N ILE A 370 -36.92 -18.58 -7.34
CA ILE A 370 -38.03 -17.75 -7.87
C ILE A 370 -37.59 -16.30 -8.15
N GLY A 371 -36.42 -15.89 -7.65
CA GLY A 371 -35.78 -14.60 -7.96
C GLY A 371 -36.35 -13.40 -7.22
N ILE A 372 -36.54 -13.53 -5.91
CA ILE A 372 -36.89 -12.42 -5.02
C ILE A 372 -35.88 -12.31 -3.87
N ARG A 373 -35.63 -11.09 -3.40
CA ARG A 373 -34.99 -10.81 -2.12
C ARG A 373 -36.06 -10.60 -1.06
N MET A 374 -35.91 -11.35 0.03
CA MET A 374 -36.93 -11.53 1.05
C MET A 374 -36.48 -10.90 2.36
N LEU A 375 -37.37 -10.17 3.03
CA LEU A 375 -37.21 -9.78 4.42
C LEU A 375 -38.39 -10.33 5.23
N THR A 376 -38.11 -10.99 6.36
CA THR A 376 -39.16 -11.42 7.28
C THR A 376 -39.81 -10.20 7.93
N ILE A 377 -41.14 -10.10 7.89
CA ILE A 377 -41.88 -9.05 8.60
C ILE A 377 -41.64 -9.20 10.10
N THR A 378 -41.11 -8.14 10.71
CA THR A 378 -40.95 -7.99 12.16
C THR A 378 -41.57 -6.67 12.60
N PRO A 379 -41.94 -6.51 13.89
CA PRO A 379 -42.49 -5.25 14.37
C PRO A 379 -41.58 -4.05 14.06
N ALA A 380 -40.26 -4.21 14.24
CA ALA A 380 -39.29 -3.16 13.94
C ALA A 380 -39.26 -2.79 12.44
N LEU A 381 -39.28 -3.80 11.56
CA LEU A 381 -39.30 -3.57 10.10
C LEU A 381 -40.60 -2.89 9.64
N VAL A 382 -41.75 -3.26 10.23
CA VAL A 382 -43.04 -2.63 9.91
C VAL A 382 -43.05 -1.17 10.31
N GLU A 383 -42.54 -0.82 11.49
CA GLU A 383 -42.41 0.58 11.91
C GLU A 383 -41.50 1.38 10.96
N GLU A 384 -40.36 0.81 10.57
CA GLU A 384 -39.45 1.43 9.60
C GLU A 384 -40.11 1.66 8.23
N LEU A 385 -40.82 0.65 7.71
CA LEU A 385 -41.51 0.74 6.41
C LEU A 385 -42.69 1.72 6.45
N LYS A 386 -43.46 1.75 7.55
CA LYS A 386 -44.55 2.73 7.77
C LYS A 386 -44.02 4.16 7.88
N HIS A 387 -42.83 4.35 8.45
CA HIS A 387 -42.21 5.67 8.51
C HIS A 387 -41.86 6.21 7.11
N ASN A 388 -41.43 5.33 6.21
CA ASN A 388 -41.05 5.68 4.83
C ASN A 388 -42.24 5.69 3.86
N ASN A 389 -43.32 4.94 4.15
CA ASN A 389 -44.54 4.87 3.36
C ASN A 389 -45.76 4.74 4.29
N ALA A 390 -46.51 5.84 4.45
CA ALA A 390 -47.68 5.90 5.34
C ALA A 390 -48.80 4.92 4.94
N ASP A 391 -48.86 4.51 3.68
CA ASP A 391 -49.86 3.57 3.15
C ASP A 391 -49.41 2.10 3.26
N PHE A 392 -48.30 1.81 3.97
CA PHE A 392 -47.83 0.44 4.15
C PHE A 392 -48.87 -0.38 4.94
N PRO A 393 -49.30 -1.55 4.41
CA PRO A 393 -50.42 -2.30 4.98
C PRO A 393 -50.12 -2.82 6.38
N ASP A 394 -51.17 -2.93 7.19
CA ASP A 394 -51.04 -3.50 8.52
C ASP A 394 -50.95 -5.04 8.43
N VAL A 395 -49.73 -5.54 8.61
CA VAL A 395 -49.41 -6.97 8.57
C VAL A 395 -48.69 -7.39 9.85
N ARG A 396 -49.11 -8.51 10.42
CA ARG A 396 -48.52 -9.07 11.65
C ARG A 396 -47.36 -10.04 11.38
N SER A 397 -47.32 -10.59 10.17
CA SER A 397 -46.40 -11.65 9.74
C SER A 397 -46.47 -11.78 8.21
N GLY A 398 -45.45 -12.34 7.61
CA GLY A 398 -45.31 -12.48 6.16
C GLY A 398 -43.91 -12.14 5.69
N ILE A 399 -43.69 -12.20 4.39
CA ILE A 399 -42.40 -11.97 3.75
C ILE A 399 -42.50 -10.73 2.87
N TYR A 400 -41.77 -9.69 3.23
CA TYR A 400 -41.64 -8.49 2.42
C TYR A 400 -40.70 -8.77 1.24
N VAL A 401 -41.18 -8.47 0.03
CA VAL A 401 -40.43 -8.56 -1.22
C VAL A 401 -39.65 -7.26 -1.39
N HIS A 402 -38.36 -7.31 -1.05
CA HIS A 402 -37.50 -6.14 -1.12
C HIS A 402 -37.06 -5.83 -2.56
N GLU A 403 -36.81 -6.86 -3.36
CA GLU A 403 -36.39 -6.74 -4.76
C GLU A 403 -36.83 -7.97 -5.54
N VAL A 404 -37.35 -7.78 -6.74
CA VAL A 404 -37.64 -8.82 -7.73
C VAL A 404 -36.57 -8.78 -8.82
N VAL A 405 -35.87 -9.90 -8.99
CA VAL A 405 -34.82 -10.04 -10.00
C VAL A 405 -35.43 -9.98 -11.40
N PRO A 406 -34.95 -9.11 -12.32
CA PRO A 406 -35.46 -9.05 -13.69
C PRO A 406 -35.39 -10.40 -14.41
N ASN A 407 -36.41 -10.70 -15.22
CA ASN A 407 -36.57 -11.96 -15.95
C ASN A 407 -36.66 -13.24 -15.10
N SER A 408 -36.75 -13.13 -13.77
CA SER A 408 -37.00 -14.27 -12.89
C SER A 408 -38.43 -14.82 -12.97
N PRO A 409 -38.71 -16.01 -12.42
CA PRO A 409 -40.07 -16.52 -12.29
C PRO A 409 -41.03 -15.55 -11.60
N SER A 410 -40.62 -14.90 -10.50
CA SER A 410 -41.43 -13.92 -9.79
C SER A 410 -41.70 -12.66 -10.62
N HIS A 411 -40.70 -12.17 -11.38
CA HIS A 411 -40.89 -11.04 -12.29
C HIS A 411 -41.92 -11.35 -13.37
N ARG A 412 -41.80 -12.51 -14.02
CA ARG A 412 -42.75 -12.94 -15.07
C ARG A 412 -44.12 -13.30 -14.51
N GLY A 413 -44.16 -13.75 -13.26
CA GLY A 413 -45.37 -14.04 -12.52
C GLY A 413 -46.09 -12.81 -11.96
N GLY A 414 -45.51 -11.61 -12.08
CA GLY A 414 -46.17 -10.35 -11.71
C GLY A 414 -46.01 -9.94 -10.24
N ILE A 415 -45.10 -10.57 -9.50
CA ILE A 415 -44.65 -10.10 -8.19
C ILE A 415 -43.84 -8.80 -8.38
N GLN A 416 -44.01 -7.86 -7.46
CA GLN A 416 -43.39 -6.54 -7.50
C GLN A 416 -42.62 -6.23 -6.21
N ASP A 417 -41.67 -5.32 -6.31
CA ASP A 417 -41.00 -4.75 -5.14
C ASP A 417 -42.05 -4.09 -4.22
N GLY A 418 -41.98 -4.37 -2.93
CA GLY A 418 -42.93 -3.87 -1.93
C GLY A 418 -44.08 -4.82 -1.60
N ASP A 419 -44.26 -5.90 -2.35
CA ASP A 419 -45.26 -6.93 -2.06
C ASP A 419 -45.01 -7.63 -0.72
N ILE A 420 -46.08 -8.08 -0.05
CA ILE A 420 -45.97 -8.87 1.19
C ILE A 420 -46.61 -10.23 0.99
N ILE A 421 -45.79 -11.29 0.94
CA ILE A 421 -46.27 -12.66 0.77
C ILE A 421 -46.71 -13.18 2.14
N VAL A 422 -48.01 -13.43 2.29
CA VAL A 422 -48.63 -13.85 3.55
C VAL A 422 -48.86 -15.36 3.62
N LYS A 423 -49.06 -16.03 2.47
CA LYS A 423 -49.19 -17.50 2.41
C LYS A 423 -48.48 -18.10 1.19
N VAL A 424 -48.08 -19.36 1.32
CA VAL A 424 -47.65 -20.23 0.22
C VAL A 424 -48.47 -21.51 0.25
N ASN A 425 -49.11 -21.86 -0.87
CA ASN A 425 -49.95 -23.06 -1.01
C ASN A 425 -50.98 -23.21 0.14
N GLY A 426 -51.58 -22.08 0.55
CA GLY A 426 -52.54 -22.00 1.64
C GLY A 426 -51.95 -22.00 3.06
N ARG A 427 -50.63 -22.18 3.22
CA ARG A 427 -49.93 -22.18 4.52
C ARG A 427 -49.44 -20.76 4.86
N PRO A 428 -49.75 -20.22 6.05
CA PRO A 428 -49.22 -18.94 6.49
C PRO A 428 -47.70 -18.93 6.56
N LEU A 429 -47.09 -17.80 6.16
CA LEU A 429 -45.64 -17.59 6.22
C LEU A 429 -45.29 -16.72 7.43
N MET A 430 -44.39 -17.22 8.28
CA MET A 430 -43.89 -16.51 9.45
C MET A 430 -42.47 -16.01 9.23
N THR A 431 -41.64 -16.79 8.54
CA THR A 431 -40.23 -16.49 8.29
C THR A 431 -39.82 -16.74 6.85
N SER A 432 -38.78 -16.05 6.36
CA SER A 432 -38.25 -16.27 5.01
C SER A 432 -37.79 -17.71 4.77
N SER A 433 -37.40 -18.43 5.82
CA SER A 433 -37.08 -19.86 5.78
C SER A 433 -38.27 -20.70 5.34
N ASP A 434 -39.49 -20.36 5.76
CA ASP A 434 -40.71 -21.09 5.40
C ASP A 434 -40.95 -21.02 3.88
N LEU A 435 -40.74 -19.85 3.29
CA LEU A 435 -40.88 -19.65 1.84
C LEU A 435 -39.71 -20.29 1.08
N GLN A 436 -38.49 -20.21 1.61
CA GLN A 436 -37.30 -20.85 1.05
C GLN A 436 -37.50 -22.38 0.97
N GLU A 437 -38.04 -22.99 2.02
CA GLU A 437 -38.35 -24.42 2.05
C GLU A 437 -39.37 -24.81 0.98
N ALA A 438 -40.45 -24.02 0.84
CA ALA A 438 -41.44 -24.24 -0.19
C ALA A 438 -40.83 -24.15 -1.61
N VAL A 439 -39.97 -23.17 -1.87
CA VAL A 439 -39.27 -23.00 -3.17
C VAL A 439 -38.42 -24.22 -3.52
N MET A 440 -37.80 -24.86 -2.53
CA MET A 440 -36.94 -26.02 -2.77
C MET A 440 -37.74 -27.32 -3.00
N ASN A 441 -38.91 -27.45 -2.37
CA ASN A 441 -39.63 -28.71 -2.30
C ASN A 441 -40.91 -28.77 -3.14
N GLU A 442 -41.45 -27.63 -3.57
CA GLU A 442 -42.76 -27.53 -4.22
C GLU A 442 -42.70 -26.80 -5.56
N SER A 443 -43.60 -27.16 -6.48
CA SER A 443 -43.79 -26.49 -7.77
C SER A 443 -45.16 -26.91 -8.36
N PRO A 444 -46.05 -25.96 -8.70
CA PRO A 444 -45.88 -24.51 -8.56
C PRO A 444 -46.14 -24.03 -7.12
N LEU A 445 -45.83 -22.75 -6.87
CA LEU A 445 -46.12 -22.05 -5.61
C LEU A 445 -47.29 -21.09 -5.82
N LEU A 446 -48.41 -21.35 -5.17
CA LEU A 446 -49.52 -20.40 -5.08
C LEU A 446 -49.26 -19.43 -3.92
N LEU A 447 -48.80 -18.23 -4.24
CA LEU A 447 -48.48 -17.18 -3.30
C LEU A 447 -49.67 -16.26 -3.08
N GLU A 448 -50.07 -16.08 -1.83
CA GLU A 448 -51.04 -15.05 -1.42
C GLU A 448 -50.25 -13.81 -1.00
N VAL A 449 -50.49 -12.70 -1.67
CA VAL A 449 -49.68 -11.48 -1.62
C VAL A 449 -50.56 -10.29 -1.29
N ARG A 450 -50.17 -9.51 -0.29
CA ARG A 450 -50.77 -8.22 0.02
C ARG A 450 -50.00 -7.10 -0.69
N ARG A 451 -50.69 -6.37 -1.55
CA ARG A 451 -50.17 -5.20 -2.27
C ARG A 451 -51.07 -4.01 -1.97
N GLY A 452 -50.59 -3.12 -1.10
CA GLY A 452 -51.47 -2.09 -0.53
C GLY A 452 -52.66 -2.73 0.20
N ASN A 453 -53.88 -2.40 -0.20
CA ASN A 453 -55.11 -2.95 0.38
C ASN A 453 -55.65 -4.20 -0.33
N ASP A 454 -55.00 -4.65 -1.41
CA ASP A 454 -55.45 -5.79 -2.19
C ASP A 454 -54.75 -7.08 -1.73
N ASP A 455 -55.53 -8.16 -1.59
CA ASP A 455 -55.03 -9.52 -1.44
C ASP A 455 -55.09 -10.23 -2.80
N LEU A 456 -53.92 -10.57 -3.35
CA LEU A 456 -53.72 -11.12 -4.69
C LEU A 456 -53.17 -12.55 -4.62
N LEU A 457 -53.46 -13.35 -5.63
CA LEU A 457 -52.92 -14.71 -5.78
C LEU A 457 -52.03 -14.81 -7.01
N PHE A 458 -50.82 -15.33 -6.84
CA PHE A 458 -49.84 -15.50 -7.89
C PHE A 458 -49.35 -16.94 -7.95
N ASN A 459 -49.35 -17.53 -9.14
CA ASN A 459 -48.84 -18.87 -9.36
C ASN A 459 -47.40 -18.80 -9.91
N ILE A 460 -46.41 -19.12 -9.09
CA ILE A 460 -44.98 -18.99 -9.43
C ILE A 460 -44.35 -20.36 -9.58
N GLU A 461 -43.73 -20.62 -10.72
CA GLU A 461 -42.97 -21.85 -10.98
C GLU A 461 -41.48 -21.64 -10.70
N PRO A 462 -40.88 -22.29 -9.68
CA PRO A 462 -39.44 -22.17 -9.44
C PRO A 462 -38.63 -22.72 -10.61
N GLU A 463 -37.64 -21.95 -11.06
CA GLU A 463 -36.68 -22.40 -12.07
C GLU A 463 -35.50 -23.09 -11.41
N ILE A 464 -34.88 -24.02 -12.11
CA ILE A 464 -33.64 -24.66 -11.68
C ILE A 464 -32.47 -23.89 -12.27
N VAL A 465 -31.62 -23.34 -11.41
CA VAL A 465 -30.32 -22.76 -11.79
C VAL A 465 -29.19 -23.72 -11.41
N MET A 466 -28.21 -23.81 -12.31
CA MET A 466 -26.95 -24.53 -12.09
C MET A 466 -25.93 -23.62 -11.45
#